data_AF-A0A8G2F1T2-F1
#
_entry.id   AF-A0A8G2F1T2-F1
#
_cell.length_a   1.000
_cell.length_b   1.000
_cell.length_c   1.000
_cell.angle_alpha   90.00
_cell.angle_beta   90.00
_cell.angle_gamma   90.00
#
_symmetry.space_group_name_H-M   'P 1'
#
loop_
_entity.id
_entity.type
_entity.pdbx_description
1 polymer ?
#
loop_
_entity_poly.entity_id
_entity_poly.type
_entity_poly.pdbx_seq_one_letter_code
_entity_poly.pdbx_strand_id
1 'polypeptide(L)'
;MARSTFKVLFYVNGSKEKDGIVPIMGRVTINGTVAQFSCKQTIPKTLWDAKGNRAKGKSTEARDINLALDNIKAQIIKHYQRISDREAYVTAEMVRNAYQGIGSEYETLIKAFDKDCANFLKRVGKDRSIGTYKVMVRARNYVAAFIKSFYKRTDMSMLELTPDFIKEFAAYLTAERGLKNATIWLNCMWLKGAATTAATNIAESVGSLFGSNKVKTLERENSALQNRISELENEAQQREERQAKQVQEVKNAYEQQNRRLSEFVDFVKRYFPYVERLMPVINFLRDRLGFNDEIIRRLCEFKEVGIKGKLYSSEFNQSFDTRHSVCSIKQDESGKFDFKIDGVSHVSWFRRKKDEFMEALGMPIKKQNRDIKL
;
A
#
# COMPACT_ATOMS: atom_id res chain seq x y z
N MET A 1 17.56 34.85 -0.92
CA MET A 1 16.74 34.08 -1.88
C MET A 1 17.36 32.70 -2.04
N ALA A 2 16.62 31.62 -1.77
CA ALA A 2 17.13 30.27 -1.96
C ALA A 2 17.42 30.06 -3.46
N ARG A 3 18.66 29.71 -3.79
CA ARG A 3 19.11 29.54 -5.18
C ARG A 3 18.45 28.28 -5.76
N SER A 4 17.50 28.45 -6.67
CA SER A 4 16.82 27.33 -7.33
C SER A 4 17.83 26.44 -8.06
N THR A 5 17.80 25.13 -7.84
CA THR A 5 18.76 24.17 -8.43
C THR A 5 18.25 23.65 -9.77
N PHE A 6 18.27 24.50 -10.79
CA PHE A 6 17.89 24.12 -12.17
C PHE A 6 19.01 23.35 -12.88
N LYS A 7 18.70 22.15 -13.40
CA LYS A 7 19.62 21.32 -14.20
C LYS A 7 18.89 20.66 -15.37
N VAL A 8 19.58 20.54 -16.51
CA VAL A 8 19.13 19.79 -17.69
C VAL A 8 20.20 18.76 -18.06
N LEU A 9 19.78 17.50 -18.18
CA LEU A 9 20.65 16.38 -18.53
C LEU A 9 20.05 15.56 -19.67
N PHE A 10 20.93 14.92 -20.45
CA PHE A 10 20.55 14.00 -21.52
C PHE A 10 21.09 12.61 -21.20
N TYR A 11 20.34 11.57 -21.54
CA TYR A 11 20.73 10.18 -21.32
C TYR A 11 20.05 9.28 -22.33
N VAL A 12 20.62 8.11 -22.59
CA VAL A 12 19.99 7.11 -23.47
C VAL A 12 19.14 6.14 -22.67
N ASN A 13 18.01 5.72 -23.23
CA ASN A 13 17.17 4.69 -22.60
C ASN A 13 17.47 3.31 -23.19
N GLY A 14 18.33 2.55 -22.50
CA GLY A 14 18.74 1.21 -22.91
C GLY A 14 17.63 0.17 -22.90
N SER A 15 16.54 0.34 -22.15
CA SER A 15 15.42 -0.62 -22.16
C SER A 15 14.60 -0.58 -23.45
N LYS A 16 14.82 0.44 -24.30
CA LYS A 16 14.16 0.62 -25.60
C LYS A 16 15.12 0.44 -26.78
N GLU A 17 16.19 -0.33 -26.57
CA GLU A 17 17.18 -0.65 -27.60
C GLU A 17 16.55 -1.49 -28.73
N LYS A 18 16.82 -1.12 -29.98
CA LYS A 18 16.48 -1.89 -31.18
C LYS A 18 17.67 -1.82 -32.14
N ASP A 19 18.20 -2.98 -32.53
CA ASP A 19 19.33 -3.09 -33.46
C ASP A 19 20.56 -2.24 -33.06
N GLY A 20 20.86 -2.18 -31.76
CA GLY A 20 21.96 -1.38 -31.22
C GLY A 20 21.73 0.14 -31.17
N ILE A 21 20.54 0.60 -31.60
CA ILE A 21 20.10 1.99 -31.56
C ILE A 21 19.22 2.22 -30.34
N VAL A 22 19.50 3.31 -29.60
CA VAL A 22 18.77 3.69 -28.40
C VAL A 22 18.22 5.12 -28.52
N PRO A 23 17.03 5.40 -27.97
CA PRO A 23 16.49 6.75 -27.95
C PRO A 23 17.19 7.61 -26.90
N ILE A 24 17.42 8.88 -27.25
CA ILE A 24 17.94 9.90 -26.34
C ILE A 24 16.76 10.57 -25.61
N MET A 25 16.87 10.60 -24.29
CA MET A 25 15.93 11.19 -23.35
C MET A 25 16.56 12.42 -22.70
N GLY A 26 15.72 13.39 -22.37
CA GLY A 26 16.07 14.55 -21.58
C GLY A 26 15.44 14.51 -20.19
N ARG A 27 16.06 15.21 -19.25
CA ARG A 27 15.60 15.34 -17.87
C ARG A 27 15.83 16.75 -17.38
N VAL A 28 14.77 17.37 -16.87
CA VAL A 28 14.80 18.64 -16.14
C VAL A 28 14.73 18.34 -14.65
N THR A 29 15.57 19.00 -13.86
CA THR A 29 15.54 18.93 -12.39
C THR A 29 15.48 20.34 -11.81
N ILE A 30 14.54 20.57 -10.90
CA ILE A 30 14.35 21.86 -10.21
C ILE A 30 13.98 21.55 -8.76
N ASN A 31 14.80 22.01 -7.81
CA ASN A 31 14.52 21.91 -6.37
C ASN A 31 14.13 20.50 -5.91
N GLY A 32 14.84 19.48 -6.40
CA GLY A 32 14.58 18.06 -6.10
C GLY A 32 13.46 17.42 -6.94
N THR A 33 12.62 18.20 -7.62
CA THR A 33 11.62 17.66 -8.55
C THR A 33 12.24 17.35 -9.92
N VAL A 34 11.77 16.28 -10.57
CA VAL A 34 12.33 15.78 -11.83
C VAL A 34 11.23 15.58 -12.85
N ALA A 35 11.46 16.01 -14.08
CA ALA A 35 10.58 15.76 -15.22
C ALA A 35 11.38 15.25 -16.42
N GLN A 36 11.00 14.09 -16.95
CA GLN A 36 11.65 13.46 -18.11
C GLN A 36 10.87 13.72 -19.40
N PHE A 37 11.56 13.76 -20.54
CA PHE A 37 10.97 13.95 -21.86
C PHE A 37 11.82 13.27 -22.95
N SER A 38 11.21 12.97 -24.10
CA SER A 38 11.94 12.44 -25.26
C SER A 38 12.56 13.58 -26.07
N CYS A 39 13.83 13.41 -26.49
CA CYS A 39 14.50 14.35 -27.39
C CYS A 39 14.14 14.11 -28.87
N LYS A 40 13.37 13.06 -29.19
CA LYS A 40 13.06 12.61 -30.57
C LYS A 40 14.32 12.35 -31.42
N GLN A 41 15.42 12.02 -30.75
CA GLN A 41 16.68 11.63 -31.37
C GLN A 41 17.01 10.20 -30.96
N THR A 42 17.71 9.49 -31.83
CA THR A 42 18.23 8.15 -31.54
C THR A 42 19.71 8.10 -31.88
N ILE A 43 20.45 7.23 -31.22
CA ILE A 43 21.89 7.10 -31.40
C ILE A 43 22.30 5.64 -31.22
N PRO A 44 23.30 5.13 -31.96
CA PRO A 44 23.95 3.88 -31.61
C PRO A 44 24.46 3.94 -30.18
N LYS A 45 24.14 2.93 -29.36
CA LYS A 45 24.50 2.87 -27.94
C LYS A 45 26.01 3.02 -27.73
N THR A 46 26.79 2.49 -28.66
CA THR A 46 28.25 2.56 -28.66
C THR A 46 28.78 3.97 -28.86
N LEU A 47 28.01 4.91 -29.45
CA LEU A 47 28.40 6.29 -29.74
C LEU A 47 27.96 7.30 -28.67
N TRP A 48 27.27 6.87 -27.61
CA TRP A 48 26.90 7.75 -26.50
C TRP A 48 28.00 7.83 -25.45
N ASP A 49 28.35 9.05 -25.01
CA ASP A 49 29.18 9.31 -23.83
C ASP A 49 28.30 9.70 -22.65
N ALA A 50 28.13 8.76 -21.71
CA ALA A 50 27.32 8.95 -20.50
C ALA A 50 27.90 10.01 -19.55
N LYS A 51 29.24 10.18 -19.51
CA LYS A 51 29.87 11.20 -18.65
C LYS A 51 29.71 12.59 -19.28
N GLY A 52 29.94 12.68 -20.58
CA GLY A 52 29.77 13.91 -21.36
C GLY A 52 28.32 14.34 -21.59
N ASN A 53 27.34 13.44 -21.39
CA ASN A 53 25.93 13.63 -21.75
C ASN A 53 25.75 14.01 -23.24
N ARG A 54 26.55 13.40 -24.14
CA ARG A 54 26.59 13.74 -25.57
C ARG A 54 27.11 12.61 -26.44
N ALA A 55 26.95 12.74 -27.76
CA ALA A 55 27.55 11.82 -28.72
C ALA A 55 29.09 11.98 -28.75
N LYS A 56 29.84 10.88 -28.77
CA LYS A 56 31.30 10.87 -28.91
C LYS A 56 31.74 10.75 -30.36
N GLY A 57 32.92 11.27 -30.66
CA GLY A 57 33.51 11.25 -32.00
C GLY A 57 33.32 12.56 -32.76
N LYS A 58 33.78 12.57 -34.01
CA LYS A 58 33.77 13.75 -34.91
C LYS A 58 32.97 13.51 -36.21
N SER A 59 32.20 12.41 -36.29
CA SER A 59 31.35 12.14 -37.45
C SER A 59 30.30 13.24 -37.63
N THR A 60 29.78 13.37 -38.84
CA THR A 60 28.65 14.26 -39.15
C THR A 60 27.45 13.96 -38.26
N GLU A 61 27.09 12.69 -38.12
CA GLU A 61 26.01 12.22 -37.24
C GLU A 61 26.20 12.64 -35.78
N ALA A 62 27.41 12.49 -35.22
CA ALA A 62 27.69 12.90 -33.85
C ALA A 62 27.60 14.41 -33.67
N ARG A 63 28.01 15.20 -34.67
CA ARG A 63 27.88 16.66 -34.66
C ARG A 63 26.42 17.09 -34.75
N ASP A 64 25.63 16.49 -35.63
CA ASP A 64 24.23 16.81 -35.84
C ASP A 64 23.38 16.50 -34.59
N ILE A 65 23.62 15.34 -33.97
CA ILE A 65 22.98 14.97 -32.70
C ILE A 65 23.34 15.98 -31.60
N ASN A 66 24.62 16.31 -31.46
CA ASN A 66 25.07 17.25 -30.42
C ASN A 66 24.48 18.64 -30.62
N LEU A 67 24.42 19.12 -31.87
CA LEU A 67 23.77 20.40 -32.21
C LEU A 67 22.28 20.38 -31.86
N ALA A 68 21.57 19.28 -32.16
CA ALA A 68 20.17 19.12 -31.80
C ALA A 68 19.97 19.16 -30.27
N LEU A 69 20.83 18.47 -29.50
CA LEU A 69 20.77 18.48 -28.04
C LEU A 69 21.07 19.86 -27.44
N ASP A 70 22.05 20.58 -27.99
CA ASP A 70 22.37 21.95 -27.56
C ASP A 70 21.20 22.91 -27.83
N ASN A 71 20.53 22.79 -28.98
CA ASN A 71 19.30 23.53 -29.29
C ASN A 71 18.16 23.23 -28.32
N ILE A 72 17.92 21.95 -28.02
CA ILE A 72 16.91 21.53 -27.04
C ILE A 72 17.20 22.14 -25.67
N LYS A 73 18.46 22.06 -25.23
CA LYS A 73 18.89 22.61 -23.94
C LYS A 73 18.66 24.13 -23.89
N ALA A 74 19.01 24.85 -24.95
CA ALA A 74 18.81 26.29 -25.05
C ALA A 74 17.31 26.66 -24.95
N GLN A 75 16.42 25.93 -25.61
CA GLN A 75 14.98 26.17 -25.52
C GLN A 75 14.46 25.94 -24.10
N ILE A 76 14.85 24.85 -23.44
CA ILE A 76 14.43 24.55 -22.06
C ILE A 76 14.89 25.64 -21.09
N ILE A 77 16.14 26.12 -21.24
CA ILE A 77 16.65 27.25 -20.44
C ILE A 77 15.80 28.50 -20.64
N LYS A 78 15.44 28.81 -21.90
CA LYS A 78 14.58 29.95 -22.22
C LYS A 78 13.19 29.84 -21.58
N HIS A 79 12.58 28.65 -21.59
CA HIS A 79 11.31 28.41 -20.92
C HIS A 79 11.42 28.56 -19.41
N TYR A 80 12.47 28.01 -18.80
CA TYR A 80 12.73 28.16 -17.36
C TYR A 80 12.84 29.63 -16.96
N GLN A 81 13.65 30.42 -17.67
CA GLN A 81 13.81 31.85 -17.40
C GLN A 81 12.47 32.58 -17.47
N ARG A 82 11.72 32.40 -18.56
CA ARG A 82 10.41 33.03 -18.75
C ARG A 82 9.40 32.71 -17.64
N ILE A 83 9.42 31.48 -17.12
CA ILE A 83 8.53 31.06 -16.03
C ILE A 83 9.03 31.62 -14.69
N SER A 84 10.34 31.56 -14.44
CA SER A 84 10.95 32.07 -13.22
C SER A 84 10.79 33.58 -13.04
N ASP A 85 10.73 34.35 -14.14
CA ASP A 85 10.55 35.80 -14.08
C ASP A 85 9.09 36.20 -13.76
N ARG A 86 8.12 35.29 -13.96
CA ARG A 86 6.69 35.57 -13.84
C ARG A 86 6.05 34.96 -12.60
N GLU A 87 6.49 33.76 -12.23
CA GLU A 87 5.86 32.94 -11.21
C GLU A 87 6.68 32.94 -9.91
N ALA A 88 6.00 32.98 -8.77
CA ALA A 88 6.67 32.92 -7.45
C ALA A 88 7.29 31.54 -7.16
N TYR A 89 6.89 30.50 -7.90
CA TYR A 89 7.35 29.13 -7.75
C TYR A 89 7.44 28.41 -9.10
N VAL A 90 8.50 27.61 -9.30
CA VAL A 90 8.78 26.92 -10.57
C VAL A 90 9.07 25.44 -10.31
N THR A 91 8.41 24.55 -11.06
CA THR A 91 8.66 23.10 -11.02
C THR A 91 9.28 22.58 -12.31
N ALA A 92 9.96 21.43 -12.23
CA ALA A 92 10.52 20.77 -13.41
C ALA A 92 9.44 20.41 -14.46
N GLU A 93 8.23 20.09 -14.00
CA GLU A 93 7.08 19.79 -14.85
C GLU A 93 6.59 21.01 -15.64
N MET A 94 6.50 22.19 -15.01
CA MET A 94 6.10 23.43 -15.69
C MET A 94 7.02 23.75 -16.86
N VAL A 95 8.33 23.59 -16.66
CA VAL A 95 9.34 23.84 -17.71
C VAL A 95 9.27 22.77 -18.82
N ARG A 96 9.13 21.49 -18.45
CA ARG A 96 8.95 20.40 -19.42
C ARG A 96 7.73 20.66 -20.31
N ASN A 97 6.60 20.96 -19.69
CA ASN A 97 5.34 21.18 -20.38
C ASN A 97 5.44 22.36 -21.35
N ALA A 98 5.98 23.49 -20.87
CA ALA A 98 6.22 24.66 -21.72
C ALA A 98 7.12 24.38 -22.93
N TYR A 99 8.17 23.57 -22.76
CA TYR A 99 9.05 23.13 -23.86
C TYR A 99 8.34 22.21 -24.85
N GLN A 100 7.52 21.27 -24.37
CA GLN A 100 6.78 20.35 -25.24
C GLN A 100 5.57 20.99 -25.92
N GLY A 101 5.32 22.29 -25.68
CA GLY A 101 4.12 22.98 -26.16
C GLY A 101 2.84 22.53 -25.45
N ILE A 102 2.97 21.73 -24.39
CA ILE A 102 1.90 21.32 -23.49
C ILE A 102 1.68 22.53 -22.56
N GLY A 103 0.63 23.28 -22.81
CA GLY A 103 0.17 24.38 -21.95
C GLY A 103 -0.18 25.65 -22.72
N SER A 104 -0.40 25.61 -24.03
CA SER A 104 -0.64 26.82 -24.83
C SER A 104 -2.13 27.11 -25.07
N GLU A 105 -2.47 28.40 -24.88
CA GLU A 105 -3.72 29.17 -25.10
C GLU A 105 -5.12 28.60 -24.75
N TYR A 106 -5.36 27.28 -24.82
CA TYR A 106 -6.67 26.64 -24.57
C TYR A 106 -6.63 25.48 -23.57
N GLU A 107 -5.49 25.22 -22.92
CA GLU A 107 -5.35 24.04 -22.05
C GLU A 107 -5.86 24.21 -20.63
N THR A 108 -6.03 25.44 -20.16
CA THR A 108 -6.60 25.70 -18.84
C THR A 108 -7.90 26.49 -18.96
N LEU A 109 -8.85 26.18 -18.09
CA LEU A 109 -10.22 26.65 -18.18
C LEU A 109 -10.29 28.18 -18.13
N ILE A 110 -9.52 28.83 -17.25
CA ILE A 110 -9.55 30.28 -17.11
C ILE A 110 -8.89 30.97 -18.31
N LYS A 111 -7.78 30.44 -18.84
CA LYS A 111 -7.15 30.99 -20.05
C LYS A 111 -8.04 30.86 -21.28
N ALA A 112 -8.70 29.72 -21.45
CA ALA A 112 -9.71 29.53 -22.49
C ALA A 112 -10.82 30.58 -22.38
N PHE A 113 -11.32 30.80 -21.15
CA PHE A 113 -12.33 31.80 -20.86
C PHE A 113 -11.88 33.24 -21.16
N ASP A 114 -10.65 33.58 -20.80
CA ASP A 114 -10.06 34.90 -21.03
C ASP A 114 -9.93 35.19 -22.53
N LYS A 115 -9.51 34.19 -23.31
CA LYS A 115 -9.40 34.30 -24.76
C LYS A 115 -10.77 34.50 -25.41
N ASP A 116 -11.78 33.78 -24.97
CA ASP A 116 -13.14 33.95 -25.48
C ASP A 116 -13.71 35.31 -25.10
N CYS A 117 -13.46 35.80 -23.88
CA CYS A 117 -13.82 37.16 -23.47
C CYS A 117 -13.14 38.20 -24.36
N ALA A 118 -11.84 38.06 -24.63
CA ALA A 118 -11.08 38.98 -25.48
C ALA A 118 -11.59 38.97 -26.93
N ASN A 119 -11.95 37.80 -27.47
CA ASN A 119 -12.53 37.68 -28.80
C ASN A 119 -13.94 38.29 -28.89
N PHE A 120 -14.75 38.10 -27.84
CA PHE A 120 -16.06 38.73 -27.74
C PHE A 120 -15.93 40.26 -27.69
N LEU A 121 -14.98 40.78 -26.92
CA LEU A 121 -14.74 42.22 -26.79
C LEU A 121 -14.40 42.89 -28.13
N LYS A 122 -13.59 42.25 -28.98
CA LYS A 122 -13.25 42.75 -30.34
C LYS A 122 -14.47 42.94 -31.26
N ARG A 123 -15.60 42.32 -30.92
CA ARG A 123 -16.87 42.36 -31.67
C ARG A 123 -17.89 43.31 -31.06
N VAL A 124 -17.60 43.86 -29.88
CA VAL A 124 -18.48 44.84 -29.24
C VAL A 124 -18.55 46.11 -30.09
N GLY A 125 -19.77 46.61 -30.29
CA GLY A 125 -20.03 47.77 -31.16
C GLY A 125 -20.13 47.43 -32.64
N LYS A 126 -19.93 46.15 -33.02
CA LYS A 126 -20.22 45.63 -34.36
C LYS A 126 -21.49 44.80 -34.32
N ASP A 127 -21.38 43.59 -33.78
CA ASP A 127 -22.47 42.61 -33.69
C ASP A 127 -22.77 42.17 -32.25
N ARG A 128 -22.00 42.67 -31.27
CA ARG A 128 -22.17 42.35 -29.84
C ARG A 128 -22.37 43.61 -29.00
N SER A 129 -23.08 43.45 -27.88
CA SER A 129 -23.29 44.52 -26.91
C SER A 129 -22.25 44.49 -25.78
N ILE A 130 -21.90 45.67 -25.27
CA ILE A 130 -21.03 45.80 -24.09
C ILE A 130 -21.67 45.21 -22.82
N GLY A 131 -23.01 45.26 -22.74
CA GLY A 131 -23.76 44.66 -21.64
C GLY A 131 -23.56 43.14 -21.58
N THR A 132 -23.65 42.46 -22.72
CA THR A 132 -23.40 41.02 -22.82
C THR A 132 -21.96 40.66 -22.46
N TYR A 133 -20.98 41.45 -22.90
CA TYR A 133 -19.58 41.25 -22.53
C TYR A 133 -19.37 41.30 -21.01
N LYS A 134 -19.96 42.29 -20.32
CA LYS A 134 -19.87 42.42 -18.86
C LYS A 134 -20.46 41.20 -18.14
N VAL A 135 -21.52 40.60 -18.67
CA VAL A 135 -22.10 39.37 -18.12
C VAL A 135 -21.14 38.19 -18.28
N MET A 136 -20.52 38.05 -19.45
CA MET A 136 -19.54 36.99 -19.72
C MET A 136 -18.32 37.10 -18.79
N VAL A 137 -17.78 38.31 -18.59
CA VAL A 137 -16.68 38.56 -17.65
C VAL A 137 -17.08 38.25 -16.21
N ARG A 138 -18.34 38.51 -15.83
CA ARG A 138 -18.84 38.13 -14.50
C ARG A 138 -18.84 36.61 -14.33
N ALA A 139 -19.29 35.86 -15.34
CA ALA A 139 -19.24 34.40 -15.33
C ALA A 139 -17.81 33.89 -15.19
N ARG A 140 -16.86 34.46 -15.96
CA ARG A 140 -15.42 34.18 -15.84
C ARG A 140 -14.94 34.30 -14.39
N ASN A 141 -15.26 35.42 -13.76
CA ASN A 141 -14.80 35.71 -12.41
C ASN A 141 -15.42 34.77 -11.38
N TYR A 142 -16.66 34.35 -11.57
CA TYR A 142 -17.27 33.33 -10.71
C TYR A 142 -16.60 31.98 -10.86
N VAL A 143 -16.27 31.55 -12.09
CA VAL A 143 -15.53 30.31 -12.33
C VAL A 143 -14.15 30.37 -11.66
N ALA A 144 -13.42 31.47 -11.82
CA ALA A 144 -12.12 31.66 -11.16
C ALA A 144 -12.24 31.62 -9.62
N ALA A 145 -13.27 32.26 -9.07
CA ALA A 145 -13.53 32.25 -7.64
C ALA A 145 -13.90 30.85 -7.12
N PHE A 146 -14.70 30.10 -7.88
CA PHE A 146 -15.07 28.71 -7.58
C PHE A 146 -13.84 27.80 -7.57
N ILE A 147 -12.99 27.86 -8.60
CA ILE A 147 -11.75 27.06 -8.66
C ILE A 147 -10.86 27.37 -7.45
N LYS A 148 -10.77 28.65 -7.07
CA LYS A 148 -9.99 29.07 -5.90
C LYS A 148 -10.59 28.62 -4.58
N SER A 149 -11.91 28.68 -4.41
CA SER A 149 -12.57 28.31 -3.15
C SER A 149 -12.65 26.79 -2.96
N PHE A 150 -13.07 26.07 -4.00
CA PHE A 150 -13.39 24.64 -3.94
C PHE A 150 -12.15 23.76 -4.18
N TYR A 151 -11.38 24.06 -5.22
CA TYR A 151 -10.22 23.25 -5.61
C TYR A 151 -8.88 23.80 -5.09
N LYS A 152 -8.88 24.96 -4.44
CA LYS A 152 -7.68 25.65 -3.91
C LYS A 152 -6.60 25.91 -4.96
N ARG A 153 -7.01 26.14 -6.21
CA ARG A 153 -6.13 26.43 -7.36
C ARG A 153 -6.47 27.78 -7.98
N THR A 154 -5.56 28.34 -8.78
CA THR A 154 -5.82 29.58 -9.54
C THR A 154 -6.42 29.33 -10.91
N ASP A 155 -6.28 28.10 -11.42
CA ASP A 155 -6.79 27.64 -12.71
C ASP A 155 -6.92 26.10 -12.68
N MET A 156 -7.52 25.51 -13.71
CA MET A 156 -7.72 24.06 -13.84
C MET A 156 -7.44 23.61 -15.27
N SER A 157 -6.85 22.43 -15.44
CA SER A 157 -6.65 21.86 -16.78
C SER A 157 -7.98 21.44 -17.40
N MET A 158 -8.14 21.63 -18.70
CA MET A 158 -9.30 21.15 -19.45
C MET A 158 -9.47 19.62 -19.38
N LEU A 159 -8.39 18.88 -19.17
CA LEU A 159 -8.41 17.41 -19.04
C LEU A 159 -8.94 16.93 -17.68
N GLU A 160 -8.95 17.80 -16.68
CA GLU A 160 -9.47 17.50 -15.34
C GLU A 160 -10.98 17.76 -15.23
N LEU A 161 -11.60 18.35 -16.25
CA LEU A 161 -13.02 18.69 -16.23
C LEU A 161 -13.88 17.43 -16.35
N THR A 162 -14.70 17.20 -15.33
CA THR A 162 -15.70 16.12 -15.32
C THR A 162 -17.08 16.68 -15.66
N PRO A 163 -18.04 15.82 -16.07
CA PRO A 163 -19.44 16.23 -16.24
C PRO A 163 -20.06 16.86 -14.99
N ASP A 164 -19.56 16.52 -13.80
CA ASP A 164 -20.05 17.04 -12.53
C ASP A 164 -19.54 18.44 -12.21
N PHE A 165 -18.46 18.91 -12.84
CA PHE A 165 -17.91 20.25 -12.62
C PHE A 165 -18.96 21.36 -12.79
N ILE A 166 -19.82 21.27 -13.81
CA ILE A 166 -20.90 22.25 -14.04
C ILE A 166 -21.97 22.17 -12.95
N LYS A 167 -22.28 20.97 -12.44
CA LYS A 167 -23.26 20.79 -11.35
C LYS A 167 -22.71 21.37 -10.04
N GLU A 168 -21.45 21.09 -9.73
CA GLU A 168 -20.75 21.64 -8.56
C GLU A 168 -20.64 23.17 -8.64
N PHE A 169 -20.33 23.70 -9.82
CA PHE A 169 -20.31 25.15 -10.05
C PHE A 169 -21.69 25.78 -9.83
N ALA A 170 -22.76 25.15 -10.33
CA ALA A 170 -24.13 25.63 -10.11
C ALA A 170 -24.52 25.60 -8.62
N ALA A 171 -24.12 24.54 -7.90
CA ALA A 171 -24.32 24.43 -6.46
C ALA A 171 -23.57 25.54 -5.70
N TYR A 172 -22.30 25.80 -6.05
CA TYR A 172 -21.50 26.89 -5.50
C TYR A 172 -22.16 28.26 -5.73
N LEU A 173 -22.67 28.53 -6.94
CA LEU A 173 -23.35 29.79 -7.24
C LEU A 173 -24.65 29.98 -6.42
N THR A 174 -25.29 28.88 -6.06
CA THR A 174 -26.50 28.88 -5.23
C THR A 174 -26.14 29.10 -3.77
N ALA A 175 -25.24 28.27 -3.23
CA ALA A 175 -24.91 28.22 -1.80
C ALA A 175 -24.03 29.39 -1.34
N GLU A 176 -22.96 29.70 -2.08
CA GLU A 176 -21.98 30.71 -1.66
C GLU A 176 -22.23 32.09 -2.27
N ARG A 177 -22.92 32.17 -3.41
CA ARG A 177 -23.20 33.44 -4.10
C ARG A 177 -24.66 33.87 -4.04
N GLY A 178 -25.57 33.02 -3.54
CA GLY A 178 -26.99 33.36 -3.38
C GLY A 178 -27.71 33.71 -4.68
N LEU A 179 -27.22 33.24 -5.83
CA LEU A 179 -27.77 33.60 -7.14
C LEU A 179 -29.08 32.84 -7.42
N LYS A 180 -29.94 33.45 -8.24
CA LYS A 180 -31.19 32.82 -8.70
C LYS A 180 -30.96 31.98 -9.96
N ASN A 181 -31.81 30.99 -10.19
CA ASN A 181 -31.68 29.98 -11.25
C ASN A 181 -31.40 30.56 -12.65
N ALA A 182 -32.09 31.61 -13.08
CA ALA A 182 -31.86 32.23 -14.39
C ALA A 182 -30.43 32.81 -14.53
N THR A 183 -29.90 33.39 -13.45
CA THR A 183 -28.53 33.91 -13.43
C THR A 183 -27.52 32.77 -13.37
N ILE A 184 -27.78 31.73 -12.58
CA ILE A 184 -26.93 30.53 -12.51
C ILE A 184 -26.82 29.88 -13.89
N TRP A 185 -27.95 29.67 -14.56
CA TRP A 185 -28.01 29.12 -15.91
C TRP A 185 -27.13 29.91 -16.89
N LEU A 186 -27.21 31.24 -16.85
CA LEU A 186 -26.42 32.10 -17.72
C LEU A 186 -24.91 31.96 -17.48
N ASN A 187 -24.49 31.87 -16.22
CA ASN A 187 -23.07 31.64 -15.89
C ASN A 187 -22.60 30.25 -16.34
N CYS A 188 -23.41 29.20 -16.13
CA CYS A 188 -23.11 27.85 -16.60
C CYS A 188 -23.07 27.76 -18.13
N MET A 189 -23.94 28.51 -18.83
CA MET A 189 -23.93 28.58 -20.29
C MET A 189 -22.61 29.16 -20.82
N TRP A 190 -22.14 30.27 -20.24
CA TRP A 190 -20.85 30.86 -20.62
C TRP A 190 -19.69 29.90 -20.32
N LEU A 191 -19.69 29.27 -19.13
CA LEU A 191 -18.73 28.22 -18.75
C LEU A 191 -18.65 27.13 -19.83
N LYS A 192 -19.80 26.56 -20.18
CA LYS A 192 -19.92 25.50 -21.18
C LYS A 192 -19.43 25.96 -22.56
N GLY A 193 -19.75 27.19 -22.96
CA GLY A 193 -19.34 27.74 -24.26
C GLY A 193 -17.82 27.79 -24.39
N ALA A 194 -17.13 28.30 -23.38
CA ALA A 194 -15.67 28.36 -23.43
C ALA A 194 -15.00 27.00 -23.32
N ALA A 195 -15.54 26.11 -22.47
CA ALA A 195 -15.05 24.74 -22.37
C ALA A 195 -15.18 24.01 -23.72
N THR A 196 -16.30 24.21 -24.42
CA THR A 196 -16.54 23.62 -25.74
C THR A 196 -15.57 24.17 -26.79
N THR A 197 -15.38 25.48 -26.84
CA THR A 197 -14.46 26.14 -27.79
C THR A 197 -13.02 25.69 -27.56
N ALA A 198 -12.59 25.55 -26.31
CA ALA A 198 -11.27 25.00 -26.01
C ALA A 198 -11.14 23.53 -26.42
N ALA A 199 -12.15 22.69 -26.15
CA ALA A 199 -12.14 21.29 -26.57
C ALA A 199 -12.06 21.14 -28.10
N THR A 200 -12.79 21.95 -28.87
CA THR A 200 -12.72 21.91 -30.34
C THR A 200 -11.34 22.32 -30.84
N ASN A 201 -10.75 23.38 -30.29
CA ASN A 201 -9.41 23.83 -30.69
C ASN A 201 -8.32 22.79 -30.37
N ILE A 202 -8.45 22.10 -29.22
CA ILE A 202 -7.56 20.99 -28.85
C ILE A 202 -7.71 19.84 -29.85
N ALA A 203 -8.95 19.45 -30.17
CA ALA A 203 -9.24 18.37 -31.12
C ALA A 203 -8.74 18.70 -32.54
N GLU A 204 -8.93 19.93 -33.01
CA GLU A 204 -8.43 20.42 -34.30
C GLU A 204 -6.89 20.42 -34.34
N SER A 205 -6.24 20.88 -33.26
CA SER A 205 -4.78 20.84 -33.13
C SER A 205 -4.25 19.41 -33.22
N VAL A 206 -4.85 18.47 -32.48
CA VAL A 206 -4.49 17.04 -32.53
C VAL A 206 -4.74 16.45 -33.92
N GLY A 207 -5.89 16.76 -34.53
CA GLY A 207 -6.24 16.33 -35.89
C GLY A 207 -5.24 16.83 -36.93
N SER A 208 -4.78 18.08 -36.81
CA SER A 208 -3.78 18.67 -37.69
C SER A 208 -2.39 18.03 -37.54
N LEU A 209 -2.02 17.63 -36.31
CA LEU A 209 -0.70 17.07 -36.00
C LEU A 209 -0.57 15.59 -36.37
N PHE A 210 -1.64 14.82 -36.23
CA PHE A 210 -1.60 13.37 -36.38
C PHE A 210 -2.39 12.85 -37.60
N GLY A 211 -3.21 13.69 -38.22
CA GLY A 211 -4.12 13.33 -39.29
C GLY A 211 -5.36 12.61 -38.76
N SER A 212 -6.54 13.03 -39.21
CA SER A 212 -7.85 12.57 -38.69
C SER A 212 -8.03 11.05 -38.71
N ASN A 213 -7.46 10.35 -39.71
CA ASN A 213 -7.54 8.89 -39.80
C ASN A 213 -6.76 8.18 -38.68
N LYS A 214 -5.56 8.70 -38.33
CA LYS A 214 -4.74 8.12 -37.27
C LYS A 214 -5.36 8.35 -35.89
N VAL A 215 -5.97 9.52 -35.68
CA VAL A 215 -6.70 9.84 -34.45
C VAL A 215 -7.87 8.87 -34.26
N LYS A 216 -8.68 8.64 -35.29
CA LYS A 216 -9.81 7.69 -35.23
C LYS A 216 -9.37 6.25 -34.94
N THR A 217 -8.23 5.81 -35.48
CA THR A 217 -7.68 4.47 -35.17
C THR A 217 -7.29 4.38 -33.69
N LEU A 218 -6.58 5.38 -33.18
CA LEU A 218 -6.16 5.41 -31.77
C LEU A 218 -7.35 5.52 -30.80
N GLU A 219 -8.40 6.25 -31.16
CA GLU A 219 -9.64 6.31 -30.38
C GLU A 219 -10.31 4.93 -30.27
N ARG A 220 -10.38 4.18 -31.38
CA ARG A 220 -10.92 2.81 -31.38
C ARG A 220 -10.09 1.86 -30.53
N GLU A 221 -8.77 1.91 -30.64
CA GLU A 221 -7.86 1.10 -29.82
C GLU A 221 -8.03 1.42 -28.33
N ASN A 222 -8.11 2.70 -27.96
CA ASN A 222 -8.34 3.11 -26.58
C ASN A 222 -9.69 2.61 -26.04
N SER A 223 -10.78 2.70 -26.82
CA SER A 223 -12.08 2.15 -26.40
C SER A 223 -12.03 0.63 -26.22
N ALA A 224 -11.34 -0.09 -27.11
CA ALA A 224 -11.17 -1.53 -26.99
C ALA A 224 -10.37 -1.92 -25.74
N LEU A 225 -9.30 -1.18 -25.43
CA LEU A 225 -8.50 -1.39 -24.23
C LEU A 225 -9.30 -1.10 -22.96
N GLN A 226 -10.09 -0.02 -22.94
CA GLN A 226 -10.97 0.29 -21.80
C GLN A 226 -11.98 -0.83 -21.53
N ASN A 227 -12.61 -1.37 -22.57
CA ASN A 227 -13.52 -2.51 -22.43
C ASN A 227 -12.81 -3.74 -21.86
N ARG A 228 -11.60 -4.04 -22.34
CA ARG A 228 -10.83 -5.19 -21.85
C ARG A 228 -10.40 -5.03 -20.38
N ILE A 229 -10.05 -3.81 -19.96
CA ILE A 229 -9.75 -3.51 -18.56
C ILE A 229 -10.96 -3.81 -17.68
N SER A 230 -12.15 -3.30 -18.06
CA SER A 230 -13.39 -3.54 -17.31
C SER A 230 -13.74 -5.02 -17.22
N GLU A 231 -13.53 -5.78 -18.29
CA GLU A 231 -13.77 -7.22 -18.32
C GLU A 231 -12.82 -7.98 -17.37
N LEU A 232 -11.53 -7.64 -17.39
CA LEU A 232 -10.54 -8.22 -16.48
C LEU A 232 -10.79 -7.87 -15.00
N GLU A 233 -11.26 -6.66 -14.72
CA GLU A 233 -11.66 -6.25 -13.37
C GLU A 233 -12.84 -7.10 -12.86
N ASN A 234 -13.85 -7.30 -13.69
CA ASN A 234 -14.98 -8.17 -13.36
C ASN A 234 -14.55 -9.63 -13.12
N GLU A 235 -13.65 -10.16 -13.96
CA GLU A 235 -13.10 -11.49 -13.76
C GLU A 235 -12.31 -11.61 -12.45
N ALA A 236 -11.52 -10.59 -12.09
CA ALA A 236 -10.75 -10.57 -10.86
C ALA A 236 -11.68 -10.56 -9.63
N GLN A 237 -12.71 -9.72 -9.66
CA GLN A 237 -13.71 -9.66 -8.59
C GLN A 237 -14.43 -11.00 -8.42
N GLN A 238 -14.85 -11.65 -9.51
CA GLN A 238 -15.47 -12.96 -9.42
C GLN A 238 -14.54 -14.04 -8.83
N ARG A 239 -13.24 -13.97 -9.11
CA ARG A 239 -12.26 -14.89 -8.51
C ARG A 239 -12.14 -14.67 -7.01
N GLU A 240 -12.07 -13.41 -6.56
CA GLU A 240 -12.03 -13.08 -5.13
C GLU A 240 -13.29 -13.55 -4.41
N GLU A 241 -14.48 -13.37 -4.98
CA GLU A 241 -15.73 -13.85 -4.40
C GLU A 241 -15.76 -15.38 -4.28
N ARG A 242 -15.26 -16.11 -5.28
CA ARG A 242 -15.15 -17.58 -5.21
C ARG A 242 -14.18 -18.03 -4.13
N GLN A 243 -13.03 -17.36 -4.00
CA GLN A 243 -12.05 -17.65 -2.96
C GLN A 243 -12.62 -17.38 -1.57
N ALA A 244 -13.31 -16.25 -1.38
CA ALA A 244 -13.96 -15.92 -0.11
C ALA A 244 -15.00 -16.97 0.31
N LYS A 245 -15.80 -17.48 -0.64
CA LYS A 245 -16.75 -18.58 -0.38
C LYS A 245 -16.05 -19.86 0.06
N GLN A 246 -14.98 -20.26 -0.63
CA GLN A 246 -14.22 -21.46 -0.26
C GLN A 246 -13.60 -21.33 1.14
N VAL A 247 -13.00 -20.18 1.46
CA VAL A 247 -12.43 -19.91 2.79
C VAL A 247 -13.51 -19.99 3.87
N GLN A 248 -14.70 -19.44 3.60
CA GLN A 248 -15.81 -19.49 4.55
C GLN A 248 -16.32 -20.93 4.76
N GLU A 249 -16.41 -21.74 3.71
CA GLU A 249 -16.79 -23.16 3.83
C GLU A 249 -15.79 -23.95 4.69
N VAL A 250 -14.49 -23.79 4.43
CA VAL A 250 -13.43 -24.43 5.23
C VAL A 250 -13.49 -23.99 6.68
N LYS A 251 -13.69 -22.68 6.94
CA LYS A 251 -13.82 -22.15 8.29
C LYS A 251 -15.04 -22.74 9.02
N ASN A 252 -16.19 -22.79 8.36
CA ASN A 252 -17.41 -23.37 8.94
C ASN A 252 -17.22 -24.86 9.28
N ALA A 253 -16.58 -25.64 8.40
CA ALA A 253 -16.28 -27.04 8.64
C ALA A 253 -15.36 -27.24 9.86
N TYR A 254 -14.33 -26.39 9.99
CA TYR A 254 -13.42 -26.39 11.13
C TYR A 254 -14.12 -26.02 12.45
N GLU A 255 -14.94 -24.96 12.44
CA GLU A 255 -15.73 -24.55 13.60
C GLU A 255 -16.71 -25.65 14.04
N GLN A 256 -17.32 -26.36 13.10
CA GLN A 256 -18.22 -27.48 13.40
C GLN A 256 -17.48 -28.64 14.07
N GLN A 257 -16.26 -28.98 13.61
CA GLN A 257 -15.44 -30.00 14.28
C GLN A 257 -15.05 -29.58 15.70
N ASN A 258 -14.61 -28.33 15.87
CA ASN A 258 -14.23 -27.82 17.20
C ASN A 258 -15.42 -27.75 18.16
N ARG A 259 -16.64 -27.48 17.67
CA ARG A 259 -17.85 -27.49 18.50
C ARG A 259 -18.07 -28.88 19.13
N ARG A 260 -17.95 -29.96 18.35
CA ARG A 260 -18.10 -31.33 18.86
C ARG A 260 -17.08 -31.66 19.94
N LEU A 261 -15.82 -31.24 19.75
CA LEU A 261 -14.77 -31.42 20.74
C LEU A 261 -15.06 -30.63 22.02
N SER A 262 -15.50 -29.37 21.89
CA SER A 262 -15.89 -28.55 23.04
C SER A 262 -17.04 -29.17 23.82
N GLU A 263 -18.09 -29.64 23.12
CA GLU A 263 -19.22 -30.33 23.74
C GLU A 263 -18.79 -31.59 24.51
N PHE A 264 -17.85 -32.37 23.95
CA PHE A 264 -17.27 -33.51 24.65
C PHE A 264 -16.46 -33.11 25.88
N VAL A 265 -15.64 -32.06 25.80
CA VAL A 265 -14.88 -31.54 26.94
C VAL A 265 -15.83 -31.06 28.04
N ASP A 266 -16.89 -30.34 27.69
CA ASP A 266 -17.91 -29.88 28.63
C ASP A 266 -18.65 -31.05 29.27
N PHE A 267 -18.97 -32.09 28.50
CA PHE A 267 -19.53 -33.34 29.02
C PHE A 267 -18.59 -34.00 30.04
N VAL A 268 -17.29 -34.15 29.71
CA VAL A 268 -16.29 -34.73 30.62
C VAL A 268 -16.18 -33.90 31.89
N LYS A 269 -16.12 -32.57 31.80
CA LYS A 269 -16.07 -31.69 32.98
C LYS A 269 -17.31 -31.80 33.87
N ARG A 270 -18.49 -31.90 33.25
CA ARG A 270 -19.77 -31.97 33.96
C ARG A 270 -19.95 -33.28 34.73
N TYR A 271 -19.63 -34.41 34.11
CA TYR A 271 -19.86 -35.74 34.71
C TYR A 271 -18.62 -36.33 35.42
N PHE A 272 -17.42 -35.86 35.07
CA PHE A 272 -16.15 -36.33 35.64
C PHE A 272 -15.25 -35.15 36.08
N PRO A 273 -15.70 -34.30 37.02
CA PRO A 273 -15.00 -33.07 37.42
C PRO A 273 -13.63 -33.32 38.07
N TYR A 274 -13.33 -34.55 38.49
CA TYR A 274 -12.01 -34.93 39.00
C TYR A 274 -10.95 -35.00 37.90
N VAL A 275 -11.33 -35.20 36.62
CA VAL A 275 -10.39 -35.28 35.49
C VAL A 275 -9.60 -33.98 35.36
N GLU A 276 -10.27 -32.83 35.48
CA GLU A 276 -9.62 -31.51 35.45
C GLU A 276 -8.59 -31.35 36.59
N ARG A 277 -8.89 -31.91 37.77
CA ARG A 277 -7.99 -31.94 38.93
C ARG A 277 -6.84 -32.95 38.79
N LEU A 278 -6.97 -33.98 37.95
CA LEU A 278 -5.91 -34.94 37.65
C LEU A 278 -4.90 -34.39 36.62
N MET A 279 -5.31 -33.46 35.75
CA MET A 279 -4.45 -32.94 34.66
C MET A 279 -3.07 -32.45 35.13
N PRO A 280 -2.92 -31.70 36.24
CA PRO A 280 -1.60 -31.30 36.72
C PRO A 280 -0.70 -32.48 37.07
N VAL A 281 -1.26 -33.54 37.67
CA VAL A 281 -0.51 -34.76 38.02
C VAL A 281 -0.15 -35.55 36.77
N ILE A 282 -1.07 -35.68 35.81
CA ILE A 282 -0.83 -36.35 34.53
C ILE A 282 0.31 -35.65 33.76
N ASN A 283 0.24 -34.32 33.65
CA ASN A 283 1.30 -33.53 33.00
C ASN A 283 2.63 -33.67 33.75
N PHE A 284 2.62 -33.68 35.09
CA PHE A 284 3.83 -33.94 35.87
C PHE A 284 4.43 -35.32 35.60
N LEU A 285 3.62 -36.38 35.60
CA LEU A 285 4.07 -37.75 35.34
C LEU A 285 4.68 -37.89 33.95
N ARG A 286 4.03 -37.33 32.94
CA ARG A 286 4.49 -37.39 31.55
C ARG A 286 5.72 -36.50 31.32
N ASP A 287 5.64 -35.22 31.70
CA ASP A 287 6.58 -34.19 31.27
C ASP A 287 7.78 -34.06 32.22
N ARG A 288 7.67 -34.48 33.50
CA ARG A 288 8.76 -34.43 34.50
C ARG A 288 9.34 -35.79 34.84
N LEU A 289 8.50 -36.81 35.02
CA LEU A 289 8.95 -38.16 35.36
C LEU A 289 9.13 -39.08 34.15
N GLY A 290 8.71 -38.64 32.95
CA GLY A 290 8.90 -39.38 31.71
C GLY A 290 8.11 -40.68 31.64
N PHE A 291 7.00 -40.79 32.39
CA PHE A 291 6.15 -41.97 32.32
C PHE A 291 5.44 -42.02 30.96
N ASN A 292 5.36 -43.23 30.39
CA ASN A 292 4.58 -43.46 29.19
C ASN A 292 3.07 -43.51 29.51
N ASP A 293 2.25 -43.38 28.46
CA ASP A 293 0.80 -43.30 28.59
C ASP A 293 0.19 -44.55 29.24
N GLU A 294 0.78 -45.73 29.06
CA GLU A 294 0.26 -46.96 29.65
C GLU A 294 0.41 -46.98 31.18
N ILE A 295 1.54 -46.51 31.70
CA ILE A 295 1.74 -46.36 33.16
C ILE A 295 0.81 -45.29 33.71
N ILE A 296 0.72 -44.13 33.04
CA ILE A 296 -0.14 -43.02 33.47
C ILE A 296 -1.61 -43.44 33.50
N ARG A 297 -2.08 -44.14 32.46
CA ARG A 297 -3.45 -44.67 32.38
C ARG A 297 -3.77 -45.57 33.57
N ARG A 298 -2.90 -46.51 33.90
CA ARG A 298 -3.08 -47.40 35.06
C ARG A 298 -3.08 -46.66 36.39
N LEU A 299 -2.25 -45.61 36.53
CA LEU A 299 -2.25 -44.75 37.71
C LEU A 299 -3.54 -43.92 37.83
N CYS A 300 -4.11 -43.46 36.71
CA CYS A 300 -5.39 -42.75 36.66
C CYS A 300 -6.60 -43.66 36.94
N GLU A 301 -6.46 -44.98 36.80
CA GLU A 301 -7.42 -45.98 37.32
C GLU A 301 -7.30 -46.16 38.85
N PHE A 302 -6.48 -45.33 39.52
CA PHE A 302 -6.17 -45.40 40.95
C PHE A 302 -5.61 -46.76 41.40
N LYS A 303 -4.99 -47.49 40.47
CA LYS A 303 -4.30 -48.75 40.75
C LYS A 303 -2.86 -48.51 41.14
N GLU A 304 -2.35 -49.38 42.00
CA GLU A 304 -0.93 -49.43 42.30
C GLU A 304 -0.15 -50.01 41.12
N VAL A 305 0.90 -49.32 40.69
CA VAL A 305 1.71 -49.69 39.52
C VAL A 305 3.16 -49.83 39.94
N GLY A 306 3.68 -51.06 39.88
CA GLY A 306 5.12 -51.31 40.04
C GLY A 306 5.90 -50.74 38.87
N ILE A 307 6.93 -49.95 39.17
CA ILE A 307 7.82 -49.36 38.17
C ILE A 307 9.20 -50.02 38.21
N LYS A 308 9.91 -49.96 37.08
CA LYS A 308 11.27 -50.49 36.95
C LYS A 308 12.16 -49.43 36.30
N GLY A 309 13.46 -49.47 36.58
CA GLY A 309 14.43 -48.53 36.01
C GLY A 309 14.90 -47.50 37.02
N LYS A 310 15.08 -46.26 36.57
CA LYS A 310 15.51 -45.16 37.43
C LYS A 310 14.61 -43.94 37.24
N LEU A 311 14.31 -43.25 38.34
CA LEU A 311 13.64 -41.96 38.33
C LEU A 311 14.65 -40.85 38.57
N TYR A 312 14.62 -39.83 37.72
CA TYR A 312 15.46 -38.66 37.87
C TYR A 312 14.83 -37.65 38.83
N SER A 313 15.61 -37.17 39.80
CA SER A 313 15.24 -36.06 40.66
C SER A 313 15.95 -34.79 40.19
N SER A 314 15.19 -33.76 39.82
CA SER A 314 15.74 -32.44 39.55
C SER A 314 16.23 -31.74 40.82
N GLU A 315 15.63 -32.02 41.99
CA GLU A 315 16.04 -31.47 43.29
C GLU A 315 17.48 -31.92 43.64
N PHE A 316 17.83 -33.17 43.32
CA PHE A 316 19.14 -33.74 43.62
C PHE A 316 20.06 -33.89 42.41
N ASN A 317 19.60 -33.49 41.21
CA ASN A 317 20.31 -33.67 39.93
C ASN A 317 20.84 -35.10 39.75
N GLN A 318 20.04 -36.10 40.14
CA GLN A 318 20.48 -37.49 40.25
C GLN A 318 19.34 -38.47 39.99
N SER A 319 19.67 -39.61 39.36
CA SER A 319 18.72 -40.70 39.12
C SER A 319 18.81 -41.77 40.21
N PHE A 320 17.65 -42.18 40.73
CA PHE A 320 17.51 -43.18 41.78
C PHE A 320 16.83 -44.43 41.25
N ASP A 321 17.29 -45.58 41.70
CA ASP A 321 16.74 -46.89 41.31
C ASP A 321 15.33 -47.08 41.88
N THR A 322 14.42 -47.55 41.04
CA THR A 322 13.01 -47.80 41.40
C THR A 322 12.65 -49.28 41.44
N ARG A 323 13.65 -50.18 41.44
CA ARG A 323 13.39 -51.62 41.63
C ARG A 323 12.57 -51.84 42.90
N HIS A 324 11.45 -52.53 42.72
CA HIS A 324 10.45 -52.84 43.76
C HIS A 324 9.64 -51.64 44.26
N SER A 325 9.78 -50.46 43.65
CA SER A 325 8.94 -49.32 44.00
C SER A 325 7.57 -49.40 43.35
N VAL A 326 6.56 -49.00 44.12
CA VAL A 326 5.16 -49.01 43.73
C VAL A 326 4.62 -47.59 43.71
N CYS A 327 4.06 -47.20 42.58
CA CYS A 327 3.48 -45.88 42.37
C CYS A 327 1.97 -45.91 42.54
N SER A 328 1.40 -44.84 43.10
CA SER A 328 -0.04 -44.63 43.19
C SER A 328 -0.39 -43.15 43.11
N ILE A 329 -1.62 -42.86 42.71
CA ILE A 329 -2.22 -41.52 42.85
C ILE A 329 -3.26 -41.62 43.96
N LYS A 330 -3.17 -40.73 44.95
CA LYS A 330 -4.16 -40.65 46.03
C LYS A 330 -4.73 -39.24 46.12
N GLN A 331 -6.03 -39.15 46.40
CA GLN A 331 -6.69 -37.89 46.67
C GLN A 331 -6.52 -37.52 48.15
N ASP A 332 -6.19 -36.27 48.43
CA ASP A 332 -6.17 -35.72 49.79
C ASP A 332 -7.54 -35.17 50.21
N GLU A 333 -7.65 -34.73 51.47
CA GLU A 333 -8.88 -34.15 52.04
C GLU A 333 -9.32 -32.85 51.36
N SER A 334 -8.40 -32.13 50.71
CA SER A 334 -8.70 -30.95 49.91
C SER A 334 -9.23 -31.30 48.51
N GLY A 335 -9.26 -32.59 48.18
CA GLY A 335 -9.68 -33.09 46.88
C GLY A 335 -8.60 -33.00 45.80
N LYS A 336 -7.35 -32.69 46.16
CA LYS A 336 -6.19 -32.65 45.27
C LYS A 336 -5.58 -34.04 45.13
N PHE A 337 -5.12 -34.37 43.93
CA PHE A 337 -4.44 -35.63 43.67
C PHE A 337 -2.93 -35.46 43.87
N ASP A 338 -2.34 -36.36 44.63
CA ASP A 338 -0.90 -36.43 44.86
C ASP A 338 -0.34 -37.77 44.38
N PHE A 339 0.81 -37.67 43.72
CA PHE A 339 1.59 -38.82 43.29
C PHE A 339 2.47 -39.34 44.44
N LYS A 340 2.33 -40.64 44.73
CA LYS A 340 3.03 -41.33 45.81
C LYS A 340 3.88 -42.48 45.27
N ILE A 341 5.04 -42.67 45.89
CA ILE A 341 5.95 -43.79 45.64
C ILE A 341 6.17 -44.49 46.98
N ASP A 342 5.92 -45.79 47.05
CA ASP A 342 6.00 -46.61 48.27
C ASP A 342 5.18 -46.03 49.43
N GLY A 343 3.98 -45.50 49.11
CA GLY A 343 3.04 -44.93 50.08
C GLY A 343 3.37 -43.51 50.58
N VAL A 344 4.54 -42.96 50.25
CA VAL A 344 4.95 -41.58 50.64
C VAL A 344 4.93 -40.63 49.44
N SER A 345 4.93 -39.32 49.69
CA SER A 345 5.08 -38.31 48.64
C SER A 345 6.37 -38.55 47.84
N HIS A 346 6.33 -38.33 46.52
CA HIS A 346 7.52 -38.47 45.66
C HIS A 346 8.72 -37.63 46.16
N VAL A 347 8.48 -36.46 46.74
CA VAL A 347 9.53 -35.61 47.35
C VAL A 347 10.20 -36.33 48.51
N SER A 348 9.40 -36.86 49.44
CA SER A 348 9.90 -37.63 50.58
C SER A 348 10.60 -38.91 50.14
N TRP A 349 10.11 -39.56 49.09
CA TRP A 349 10.74 -40.73 48.51
C TRP A 349 12.14 -40.40 47.94
N PHE A 350 12.26 -39.33 47.15
CA PHE A 350 13.57 -38.90 46.63
C PHE A 350 14.54 -38.51 47.74
N ARG A 351 14.07 -37.81 48.78
CA ARG A 351 14.90 -37.49 49.96
C ARG A 351 15.40 -38.73 50.67
N ARG A 352 14.52 -39.70 50.93
CA ARG A 352 14.91 -40.99 51.53
C ARG A 352 15.94 -41.72 50.68
N LYS A 353 15.73 -41.80 49.36
CA LYS A 353 16.71 -42.39 48.43
C LYS A 353 18.03 -41.63 48.38
N LYS A 354 18.00 -40.31 48.55
CA LYS A 354 19.21 -39.50 48.66
C LYS A 354 19.95 -39.80 49.97
N ASP A 355 19.26 -39.90 51.09
CA ASP A 355 19.87 -40.25 52.38
C ASP A 355 20.49 -41.65 52.36
N GLU A 356 19.77 -42.66 51.86
CA GLU A 356 20.28 -44.03 51.64
C GLU A 356 21.56 -44.02 50.77
N PHE A 357 21.55 -43.21 49.70
CA PHE A 357 22.72 -43.05 48.83
C PHE A 357 23.90 -42.38 49.54
N MET A 358 23.66 -41.40 50.42
CA MET A 358 24.72 -40.72 51.18
C MET A 358 25.29 -41.60 52.30
N GLU A 359 24.46 -42.40 52.97
CA GLU A 359 24.90 -43.40 53.95
C GLU A 359 25.78 -44.46 53.32
N ALA A 360 25.40 -44.97 52.14
CA ALA A 360 26.20 -45.93 51.38
C ALA A 360 27.59 -45.38 51.00
N LEU A 361 27.75 -44.05 50.98
CA LEU A 361 29.01 -43.35 50.72
C LEU A 361 29.75 -42.91 52.00
N GLY A 362 29.23 -43.24 53.19
CA GLY A 362 29.85 -42.92 54.48
C GLY A 362 29.79 -41.43 54.88
N MET A 363 28.88 -40.65 54.31
CA MET A 363 28.76 -39.21 54.57
C MET A 363 27.69 -38.89 55.62
N PRO A 364 27.88 -37.87 56.48
CA PRO A 364 26.92 -37.54 57.55
C PRO A 364 25.60 -36.97 56.99
N ILE A 365 24.46 -37.56 57.39
CA ILE A 365 23.12 -37.04 57.10
C ILE A 365 22.79 -35.90 58.06
N LYS A 366 22.47 -34.71 57.54
CA LYS A 366 21.92 -33.62 58.35
C LYS A 366 20.43 -33.88 58.61
N LYS A 367 20.08 -34.50 59.74
CA LYS A 367 18.69 -34.50 60.24
C LYS A 367 18.29 -33.07 60.62
N GLN A 368 17.38 -32.45 59.86
CA GLN A 368 16.70 -31.23 60.31
C GLN A 368 15.66 -31.62 61.36
N ASN A 369 15.97 -31.37 62.64
CA ASN A 369 14.97 -31.38 63.71
C ASN A 369 13.91 -30.31 63.43
N ARG A 370 12.66 -30.73 63.27
CA ARG A 370 11.49 -29.85 63.45
C ARG A 370 10.89 -30.11 64.82
N ASP A 371 11.56 -29.60 65.85
CA ASP A 371 10.87 -29.28 67.10
C ASP A 371 10.25 -27.90 66.93
N ILE A 372 8.98 -27.85 66.55
CA ILE A 372 8.11 -26.72 66.86
C ILE A 372 7.18 -27.23 67.95
N LYS A 373 7.44 -26.80 69.19
CA LYS A 373 6.51 -26.96 70.31
C LYS A 373 5.22 -26.18 70.00
N LEU A 374 4.11 -26.82 70.37
CA LEU A 374 2.70 -26.46 70.21
C LEU A 374 2.36 -24.98 70.36
#